data_AF-A0A644W0N4-F1
#
_entry.id   AF-A0A644W0N4-F1
#
_cell.length_a   1.000
_cell.length_b   1.000
_cell.length_c   1.000
_cell.angle_alpha   90.00
_cell.angle_beta   90.00
_cell.angle_gamma   90.00
#
_symmetry.space_group_name_H-M   'P 1'
#
loop_
_entity.id
_entity.type
_entity.pdbx_description
1 polymer ?
#
loop_
_entity_poly.entity_id
_entity_poly.type
_entity_poly.pdbx_seq_one_letter_code
_entity_poly.pdbx_strand_id
1 'polypeptide(L)'
;MVNVYDLVANFYENDDGWNAVLRREYVEGFLRKEAWNGVEDDELQDEWEYILMLCLYLGHAEIYLGDMSEDDIVDAVAWCGRNVTDFEISYNSVKEFLEVIGGLFVYLKERHAISSALAPHMAKTQLLKDDGTLALINSEGDFLPGEYKRVEYAAADVPTKIFLNMGDALAELLEELHDYFQKDSFNLDLERAVFFYHGFFSTDKMEVEPETEEFWQCFWDYFLFDYHLIADDKTPLQHFADNGKSNNLELVNELCKSRLAIFTVEEACEEGFYACKDFLTNEEYSLNLPLDIDADIKDMLVVGHIFYNKTMVMNYVRCFQINPIARKRLHGLLDSFYNWYKIQEPHGTMADFVARHPMVVRRLTYFSAHYFAINGFNYKTNVQNYSPDEEISEDDVVVKYIQKIMRPQHFSCRDISLASRLWKDFSKAQPNDLKNPELWASGVVETYLRLNGVYSYSPQSIKEMSWNVPRQDLNLATEQIKQKLGIETYDPRYCNEEGFLMMMFSKKL
;
A
#
# COMPACT_ATOMS: atom_id res chain seq x y z
N MET A 1 -8.30 3.06 -30.03
CA MET A 1 -9.00 4.32 -29.80
C MET A 1 -10.36 3.95 -29.26
N VAL A 2 -10.51 4.09 -27.95
CA VAL A 2 -11.80 4.02 -27.27
C VAL A 2 -12.51 5.33 -27.64
N ASN A 3 -13.71 5.27 -28.19
CA ASN A 3 -14.48 6.50 -28.46
C ASN A 3 -15.29 6.89 -27.20
N VAL A 4 -15.78 8.12 -27.13
CA VAL A 4 -16.54 8.59 -25.94
C VAL A 4 -17.76 7.70 -25.60
N TYR A 5 -18.43 7.12 -26.59
CA TYR A 5 -19.60 6.27 -26.36
C TYR A 5 -19.23 4.91 -25.77
N ASP A 6 -18.03 4.40 -26.03
CA ASP A 6 -17.50 3.20 -25.38
C ASP A 6 -17.24 3.49 -23.89
N LEU A 7 -16.73 4.67 -23.53
CA LEU A 7 -16.54 5.09 -22.13
C LEU A 7 -17.87 5.20 -21.39
N VAL A 8 -18.87 5.85 -22.02
CA VAL A 8 -20.23 5.95 -21.48
C VAL A 8 -20.84 4.55 -21.32
N ALA A 9 -20.71 3.68 -22.33
CA ALA A 9 -21.23 2.32 -22.26
C ALA A 9 -20.64 1.55 -21.08
N ASN A 10 -19.32 1.57 -20.93
CA ASN A 10 -18.62 0.89 -19.85
C ASN A 10 -19.08 1.41 -18.47
N PHE A 11 -19.24 2.71 -18.30
CA PHE A 11 -19.71 3.28 -17.03
C PHE A 11 -21.10 2.77 -16.62
N TYR A 12 -22.06 2.76 -17.55
CA TYR A 12 -23.41 2.28 -17.27
C TYR A 12 -23.54 0.75 -17.24
N GLU A 13 -22.64 0.02 -17.89
CA GLU A 13 -22.60 -1.45 -17.83
C GLU A 13 -21.99 -1.97 -16.53
N ASN A 14 -21.15 -1.16 -15.87
CA ASN A 14 -20.55 -1.49 -14.57
C ASN A 14 -21.58 -1.41 -13.41
N ASP A 15 -22.54 -0.47 -13.46
CA ASP A 15 -23.59 -0.31 -12.46
C ASP A 15 -24.85 0.30 -13.12
N ASP A 16 -25.90 -0.51 -13.22
CA ASP A 16 -27.18 -0.10 -13.83
C ASP A 16 -27.92 0.96 -13.00
N GLY A 17 -27.60 1.07 -11.70
CA GLY A 17 -28.10 2.04 -10.74
C GLY A 17 -27.81 3.48 -11.15
N TRP A 18 -26.76 3.73 -11.93
CA TRP A 18 -26.49 5.06 -12.51
C TRP A 18 -27.63 5.58 -13.38
N ASN A 19 -28.45 4.70 -13.99
CA ASN A 19 -29.63 5.13 -14.74
C ASN A 19 -30.69 5.81 -13.86
N ALA A 20 -30.67 5.60 -12.54
CA ALA A 20 -31.52 6.32 -11.59
C ALA A 20 -31.02 7.75 -11.32
N VAL A 21 -29.70 7.99 -11.42
CA VAL A 21 -29.07 9.30 -11.26
C VAL A 21 -29.21 10.13 -12.53
N LEU A 22 -28.72 9.58 -13.65
CA LEU A 22 -28.80 10.18 -14.99
C LEU A 22 -28.92 9.04 -15.99
N ARG A 23 -29.92 9.06 -16.88
CA ARG A 23 -30.11 7.95 -17.82
C ARG A 23 -29.05 7.98 -18.92
N ARG A 24 -28.49 6.81 -19.24
CA ARG A 24 -27.55 6.61 -20.36
C ARG A 24 -28.04 7.24 -21.66
N GLU A 25 -29.32 7.06 -21.98
CA GLU A 25 -29.94 7.61 -23.19
C GLU A 25 -29.86 9.14 -23.28
N TYR A 26 -29.90 9.84 -22.15
CA TYR A 26 -29.79 11.29 -22.11
C TYR A 26 -28.35 11.76 -22.28
N VAL A 27 -27.38 11.07 -21.68
CA VAL A 27 -25.95 11.35 -21.87
C VAL A 27 -25.55 11.14 -23.31
N GLU A 28 -25.79 9.94 -23.87
CA GLU A 28 -25.46 9.65 -25.26
C GLU A 28 -26.19 10.61 -26.21
N GLY A 29 -27.45 10.93 -25.88
CA GLY A 29 -28.26 11.86 -26.66
C GLY A 29 -27.75 13.30 -26.63
N PHE A 30 -27.12 13.73 -25.53
CA PHE A 30 -26.47 15.03 -25.39
C PHE A 30 -25.15 15.05 -26.15
N LEU A 31 -24.26 14.08 -25.92
CA LEU A 31 -22.97 13.98 -26.61
C LEU A 31 -23.14 13.85 -28.14
N ARG A 32 -24.17 13.14 -28.62
CA ARG A 32 -24.51 13.12 -30.07
C ARG A 32 -24.91 14.49 -30.60
N LYS A 33 -25.60 15.30 -29.80
CA LYS A 33 -25.99 16.67 -30.19
C LYS A 33 -24.75 17.55 -30.30
N GLU A 34 -23.81 17.45 -29.37
CA GLU A 34 -22.55 18.20 -29.41
C GLU A 34 -21.64 17.73 -30.56
N ALA A 35 -21.55 16.42 -30.80
CA ALA A 35 -20.87 15.87 -31.98
C ALA A 35 -21.46 16.42 -33.30
N TRP A 36 -22.79 16.58 -33.37
CA TRP A 36 -23.45 17.20 -34.53
C TRP A 36 -23.20 18.70 -34.66
N ASN A 37 -22.92 19.39 -33.55
CA ASN A 37 -22.50 20.79 -33.54
C ASN A 37 -21.03 20.96 -33.95
N GLY A 38 -20.29 19.87 -34.10
CA GLY A 38 -18.91 19.86 -34.61
C GLY A 38 -17.82 19.67 -33.55
N VAL A 39 -18.19 19.27 -32.32
CA VAL A 39 -17.24 18.92 -31.26
C VAL A 39 -16.51 17.63 -31.64
N GLU A 40 -15.18 17.62 -31.52
CA GLU A 40 -14.35 16.46 -31.85
C GLU A 40 -14.39 15.39 -30.74
N ASP A 41 -14.00 14.15 -31.05
CA ASP A 41 -14.13 13.04 -30.08
C ASP A 41 -13.32 13.27 -28.79
N ASP A 42 -12.12 13.86 -28.90
CA ASP A 42 -11.30 14.20 -27.73
C ASP A 42 -12.02 15.23 -26.83
N GLU A 43 -12.63 16.26 -27.41
CA GLU A 43 -13.42 17.27 -26.66
C GLU A 43 -14.70 16.65 -26.06
N LEU A 44 -15.33 15.67 -26.74
CA LEU A 44 -16.47 14.95 -26.17
C LEU A 44 -16.08 14.07 -24.98
N GLN A 45 -14.85 13.54 -24.95
CA GLN A 45 -14.34 12.82 -23.79
C GLN A 45 -14.19 13.77 -22.59
N ASP A 46 -13.65 14.98 -22.79
CA ASP A 46 -13.59 16.01 -21.75
C ASP A 46 -15.00 16.40 -21.25
N GLU A 47 -15.97 16.58 -22.16
CA GLU A 47 -17.37 16.83 -21.78
C GLU A 47 -17.95 15.67 -20.95
N TRP A 48 -17.64 14.43 -21.32
CA TRP A 48 -18.07 13.25 -20.58
C TRP A 48 -17.46 13.21 -19.18
N GLU A 49 -16.18 13.55 -18.99
CA GLU A 49 -15.55 13.60 -17.67
C GLU A 49 -16.27 14.58 -16.72
N TYR A 50 -16.65 15.77 -17.20
CA TYR A 50 -17.44 16.71 -16.40
C TYR A 50 -18.84 16.17 -16.05
N ILE A 51 -19.50 15.47 -16.98
CA ILE A 51 -20.78 14.81 -16.71
C ILE A 51 -20.62 13.68 -15.69
N LEU A 52 -19.54 12.91 -15.78
CA LEU A 52 -19.20 11.85 -14.85
C LEU A 52 -18.96 12.40 -13.44
N MET A 53 -18.19 13.48 -13.30
CA MET A 53 -18.01 14.19 -12.03
C MET A 53 -19.34 14.61 -11.40
N LEU A 54 -20.28 15.15 -12.20
CA LEU A 54 -21.62 15.46 -11.73
C LEU A 54 -22.38 14.22 -11.25
N CYS A 55 -22.32 13.11 -12.00
CA CYS A 55 -22.94 11.85 -11.57
C CYS A 55 -22.38 11.37 -10.23
N LEU A 56 -21.05 11.37 -10.07
CA LEU A 56 -20.38 10.98 -8.83
C LEU A 56 -20.83 11.84 -7.65
N TYR A 57 -20.87 13.17 -7.83
CA TYR A 57 -21.37 14.08 -6.80
C TYR A 57 -22.83 13.78 -6.43
N LEU A 58 -23.71 13.57 -7.42
CA LEU A 58 -25.13 13.29 -7.17
C LEU A 58 -25.33 11.96 -6.42
N GLY A 59 -24.58 10.93 -6.82
CA GLY A 59 -24.59 9.64 -6.14
C GLY A 59 -24.13 9.76 -4.68
N HIS A 60 -23.09 10.55 -4.42
CA HIS A 60 -22.53 10.74 -3.08
C HIS A 60 -23.38 11.65 -2.17
N ALA A 61 -23.89 12.75 -2.71
CA ALA A 61 -24.73 13.69 -1.98
C ALA A 61 -26.19 13.21 -1.82
N GLU A 62 -26.56 12.11 -2.47
CA GLU A 62 -27.93 11.57 -2.54
C GLU A 62 -28.95 12.62 -3.06
N ILE A 63 -28.52 13.47 -4.01
CA ILE A 63 -29.34 14.54 -4.60
C ILE A 63 -29.88 14.08 -5.96
N TYR A 64 -31.15 14.35 -6.23
CA TYR A 64 -31.72 14.16 -7.57
C TYR A 64 -31.39 15.33 -8.48
N LEU A 65 -30.93 15.03 -9.70
CA LEU A 65 -30.59 16.01 -10.73
C LEU A 65 -31.68 17.07 -10.98
N GLY A 66 -32.95 16.67 -10.93
CA GLY A 66 -34.10 17.55 -11.16
C GLY A 66 -34.38 18.56 -10.05
N ASP A 67 -33.84 18.34 -8.85
CA ASP A 67 -34.05 19.17 -7.66
C ASP A 67 -32.85 20.06 -7.33
N MET A 68 -31.79 20.02 -8.15
CA MET A 68 -30.58 20.80 -7.92
C MET A 68 -30.84 22.31 -7.96
N SER A 69 -30.39 22.97 -6.91
CA SER A 69 -30.30 24.43 -6.79
C SER A 69 -28.95 24.96 -7.29
N GLU A 70 -28.83 26.28 -7.37
CA GLU A 70 -27.54 26.93 -7.62
C GLU A 70 -26.47 26.59 -6.58
N ASP A 71 -26.85 26.45 -5.30
CA ASP A 71 -25.92 26.11 -4.23
C ASP A 71 -25.46 24.65 -4.34
N ASP A 72 -26.31 23.73 -4.82
CA ASP A 72 -25.92 22.33 -5.06
C ASP A 72 -24.91 22.22 -6.21
N ILE A 73 -25.02 23.08 -7.24
CA ILE A 73 -24.02 23.11 -8.32
C ILE A 73 -22.72 23.76 -7.83
N VAL A 74 -22.80 24.79 -6.99
CA VAL A 74 -21.61 25.39 -6.36
C VAL A 74 -20.89 24.36 -5.49
N ASP A 75 -21.64 23.59 -4.70
CA ASP A 75 -21.07 22.52 -3.89
C ASP A 75 -20.55 21.36 -4.75
N ALA A 76 -21.19 21.02 -5.87
CA ALA A 76 -20.66 20.03 -6.82
C ALA A 76 -19.25 20.40 -7.31
N VAL A 77 -19.03 21.66 -7.69
CA VAL A 77 -17.69 22.15 -8.11
C VAL A 77 -16.69 22.08 -6.96
N ALA A 78 -17.08 22.52 -5.76
CA ALA A 78 -16.23 22.51 -4.57
C ALA A 78 -15.85 21.08 -4.15
N TRP A 79 -16.84 20.19 -4.12
CA TRP A 79 -16.68 18.78 -3.79
C TRP A 79 -15.81 18.07 -4.83
N CYS A 80 -16.03 18.28 -6.14
CA CYS A 80 -15.18 17.68 -7.17
C CYS A 80 -13.73 18.13 -7.02
N GLY A 81 -13.43 19.39 -6.72
CA GLY A 81 -12.03 19.80 -6.55
C GLY A 81 -11.34 19.27 -5.30
N ARG A 82 -12.12 19.01 -4.24
CA ARG A 82 -11.61 18.34 -3.04
C ARG A 82 -11.42 16.83 -3.23
N ASN A 83 -12.27 16.21 -4.05
CA ASN A 83 -12.44 14.76 -4.05
C ASN A 83 -12.11 14.05 -5.36
N VAL A 84 -12.01 14.74 -6.50
CA VAL A 84 -11.69 14.16 -7.81
C VAL A 84 -10.31 14.67 -8.23
N THR A 85 -9.35 13.76 -8.36
CA THR A 85 -7.95 14.11 -8.66
C THR A 85 -7.83 14.80 -10.01
N ASP A 86 -8.60 14.34 -11.01
CA ASP A 86 -8.55 14.84 -12.38
C ASP A 86 -9.14 16.26 -12.53
N PHE A 87 -9.73 16.84 -11.48
CA PHE A 87 -10.36 18.17 -11.53
C PHE A 87 -9.53 19.25 -10.81
N GLU A 88 -8.62 19.89 -11.55
CA GLU A 88 -7.90 21.06 -11.04
C GLU A 88 -8.81 22.30 -10.99
N ILE A 89 -8.98 22.92 -9.80
CA ILE A 89 -9.77 24.14 -9.69
C ILE A 89 -9.01 25.35 -10.24
N SER A 90 -9.53 25.88 -11.34
CA SER A 90 -9.11 27.12 -11.97
C SER A 90 -10.32 27.87 -12.53
N TYR A 91 -10.14 29.14 -12.89
CA TYR A 91 -11.22 29.90 -13.54
C TYR A 91 -11.70 29.21 -14.83
N ASN A 92 -10.77 28.67 -15.63
CA ASN A 92 -11.11 28.05 -16.92
C ASN A 92 -11.80 26.71 -16.74
N SER A 93 -11.25 25.82 -15.92
CA SER A 93 -11.84 24.49 -15.66
C SER A 93 -13.22 24.58 -15.02
N VAL A 94 -13.42 25.49 -14.04
CA VAL A 94 -14.75 25.73 -13.44
C VAL A 94 -15.72 26.30 -14.48
N LYS A 95 -15.26 27.19 -15.36
CA LYS A 95 -16.08 27.74 -16.43
C LYS A 95 -16.52 26.67 -17.43
N GLU A 96 -15.59 25.83 -17.86
CA GLU A 96 -15.84 24.73 -18.80
C GLU A 96 -16.81 23.72 -18.20
N PHE A 97 -16.57 23.25 -16.97
CA PHE A 97 -17.49 22.40 -16.22
C PHE A 97 -18.91 22.98 -16.22
N LEU A 98 -19.08 24.25 -15.84
CA LEU A 98 -20.40 24.90 -15.76
C LEU A 98 -21.04 25.14 -17.14
N GLU A 99 -20.25 25.27 -18.20
CA GLU A 99 -20.74 25.37 -19.57
C GLU A 99 -21.29 24.04 -20.06
N VAL A 100 -20.55 22.94 -19.86
CA VAL A 100 -20.98 21.59 -20.21
C VAL A 100 -22.22 21.18 -19.41
N ILE A 101 -22.19 21.32 -18.08
CA ILE A 101 -23.34 21.00 -17.23
C ILE A 101 -24.53 21.91 -17.55
N GLY A 102 -24.31 23.18 -17.86
CA GLY A 102 -25.36 24.07 -18.36
C GLY A 102 -26.00 23.58 -19.66
N GLY A 103 -25.18 23.16 -20.63
CA GLY A 103 -25.63 22.57 -21.90
C GLY A 103 -26.47 21.30 -21.68
N LEU A 104 -25.99 20.41 -20.81
CA LEU A 104 -26.71 19.20 -20.41
C LEU A 104 -28.08 19.53 -19.79
N PHE A 105 -28.16 20.49 -18.86
CA PHE A 105 -29.43 20.88 -18.25
C PHE A 105 -30.41 21.46 -19.27
N VAL A 106 -29.95 22.26 -20.22
CA VAL A 106 -30.79 22.75 -21.33
C VAL A 106 -31.32 21.58 -22.15
N TYR A 107 -30.45 20.63 -22.51
CA TYR A 107 -30.84 19.42 -23.23
C TYR A 107 -31.88 18.59 -22.48
N LEU A 108 -31.67 18.33 -21.19
CA LEU A 108 -32.59 17.56 -20.36
C LEU A 108 -33.95 18.26 -20.21
N LYS A 109 -33.97 19.58 -20.13
CA LYS A 109 -35.21 20.37 -20.10
C LYS A 109 -35.96 20.28 -21.44
N GLU A 110 -35.26 20.33 -22.57
CA GLU A 110 -35.86 20.11 -23.91
C GLU A 110 -36.49 18.73 -24.03
N ARG A 111 -35.94 17.73 -23.33
CA ARG A 111 -36.47 16.36 -23.24
C ARG A 111 -37.53 16.15 -22.15
N HIS A 112 -37.92 17.20 -21.44
CA HIS A 112 -38.82 17.14 -20.28
C HIS A 112 -38.34 16.22 -19.14
N ALA A 113 -37.04 15.97 -19.04
CA ALA A 113 -36.44 15.18 -17.95
C ALA A 113 -36.29 15.99 -16.65
N ILE A 114 -36.10 17.32 -16.77
CA ILE A 114 -36.02 18.24 -15.63
C ILE A 114 -36.94 19.46 -15.84
N SER A 115 -37.27 20.15 -14.75
CA SER A 115 -38.21 21.29 -14.76
C SER A 115 -37.52 22.63 -15.09
N SER A 116 -36.25 22.78 -14.71
CA SER A 116 -35.47 24.01 -14.84
C SER A 116 -34.05 23.70 -15.30
N ALA A 117 -33.45 24.63 -16.05
CA ALA A 117 -32.07 24.57 -16.50
C ALA A 117 -31.23 25.75 -15.94
N LEU A 118 -31.77 26.46 -14.94
CA LEU A 118 -31.17 27.73 -14.48
C LEU A 118 -30.01 27.54 -13.50
N ALA A 119 -30.00 26.46 -12.73
CA ALA A 119 -29.05 26.26 -11.63
C ALA A 119 -27.57 26.38 -12.07
N PRO A 120 -27.11 25.73 -13.16
CA PRO A 120 -25.71 25.88 -13.58
C PRO A 120 -25.35 27.31 -14.02
N HIS A 121 -26.28 28.02 -14.67
CA HIS A 121 -26.06 29.41 -15.08
C HIS A 121 -26.00 30.37 -13.88
N MET A 122 -26.81 30.12 -12.85
CA MET A 122 -26.79 30.89 -11.61
C MET A 122 -25.50 30.64 -10.83
N ALA A 123 -25.11 29.37 -10.68
CA ALA A 123 -23.83 28.99 -10.06
C ALA A 123 -22.63 29.63 -10.79
N LYS A 124 -22.64 29.64 -12.12
CA LYS A 124 -21.62 30.34 -12.94
C LYS A 124 -21.49 31.82 -12.60
N THR A 125 -22.62 32.51 -12.40
CA THR A 125 -22.62 33.93 -12.03
C THR A 125 -22.09 34.15 -10.61
N GLN A 126 -22.22 33.15 -9.74
CA GLN A 126 -21.73 33.23 -8.37
C GLN A 126 -20.25 32.87 -8.24
N LEU A 127 -19.77 31.89 -9.00
CA LEU A 127 -18.40 31.36 -8.93
C LEU A 127 -17.40 32.13 -9.78
N LEU A 128 -17.81 32.65 -10.94
CA LEU A 128 -16.90 33.32 -11.87
C LEU A 128 -17.04 34.84 -11.75
N LYS A 129 -15.94 35.52 -11.41
CA LYS A 129 -15.89 36.98 -11.41
C LYS A 129 -15.43 37.54 -12.75
N ASP A 130 -15.88 38.74 -13.08
CA ASP A 130 -15.48 39.47 -14.29
C ASP A 130 -13.97 39.75 -14.38
N ASP A 131 -13.25 39.68 -13.26
CA ASP A 131 -11.79 39.87 -13.19
C ASP A 131 -10.97 38.61 -13.51
N GLY A 132 -11.63 37.49 -13.85
CA GLY A 132 -10.99 36.23 -14.17
C GLY A 132 -10.57 35.41 -12.94
N THR A 133 -11.07 35.75 -11.75
CA THR A 133 -10.83 34.98 -10.52
C THR A 133 -12.08 34.22 -10.06
N LEU A 134 -11.85 33.19 -9.24
CA LEU A 134 -12.93 32.46 -8.60
C LEU A 134 -13.46 33.23 -7.38
N ALA A 135 -14.77 33.17 -7.22
CA ALA A 135 -15.49 33.56 -6.03
C ALA A 135 -15.81 32.31 -5.19
N LEU A 136 -16.07 32.52 -3.90
CA LEU A 136 -16.61 31.53 -2.96
C LEU A 136 -15.69 30.35 -2.60
N ILE A 137 -14.82 29.88 -3.49
CA ILE A 137 -13.91 28.75 -3.25
C ILE A 137 -12.44 29.10 -3.56
N ASN A 138 -11.50 28.39 -2.93
CA ASN A 138 -10.07 28.46 -3.22
C ASN A 138 -9.65 27.41 -4.28
N SER A 139 -8.36 27.33 -4.60
CA SER A 139 -7.79 26.35 -5.55
C SER A 139 -7.80 24.91 -5.06
N GLU A 140 -8.09 24.66 -3.79
CA GLU A 140 -8.20 23.33 -3.19
C GLU A 140 -9.67 22.87 -3.08
N GLY A 141 -10.62 23.71 -3.47
CA GLY A 141 -12.06 23.43 -3.39
C GLY A 141 -12.70 23.77 -2.05
N ASP A 142 -11.95 24.37 -1.13
CA ASP A 142 -12.51 24.84 0.13
C ASP A 142 -13.25 26.17 -0.05
N PHE A 143 -14.38 26.30 0.65
CA PHE A 143 -15.10 27.56 0.73
C PHE A 143 -14.30 28.65 1.45
N LEU A 144 -14.28 29.84 0.87
CA LEU A 144 -13.60 31.03 1.40
C LEU A 144 -14.24 31.52 2.71
N PRO A 145 -13.47 32.24 3.56
CA PRO A 145 -14.00 32.79 4.81
C PRO A 145 -15.24 33.66 4.60
N GLY A 146 -16.33 33.33 5.28
CA GLY A 146 -17.63 34.02 5.17
C GLY A 146 -18.78 33.13 4.70
N GLU A 147 -18.46 32.01 4.06
CA GLU A 147 -19.43 31.06 3.47
C GLU A 147 -19.87 29.96 4.45
N TYR A 148 -20.04 30.30 5.73
CA TYR A 148 -20.28 29.32 6.82
C TYR A 148 -21.50 28.41 6.58
N LYS A 149 -22.55 28.94 5.96
CA LYS A 149 -23.75 28.14 5.64
C LYS A 149 -23.46 27.08 4.58
N ARG A 150 -22.67 27.41 3.56
CA ARG A 150 -22.30 26.44 2.52
C ARG A 150 -21.43 25.34 3.11
N VAL A 151 -20.50 25.68 3.99
CA VAL A 151 -19.69 24.67 4.71
C VAL A 151 -20.56 23.73 5.55
N GLU A 152 -21.63 24.22 6.20
CA GLU A 152 -22.53 23.41 7.02
C GLU A 152 -23.38 22.42 6.20
N TYR A 153 -23.75 22.80 4.97
CA TYR A 153 -24.59 21.99 4.08
C TYR A 153 -23.81 21.27 2.98
N ALA A 154 -22.50 21.49 2.89
CA ALA A 154 -21.64 20.88 1.87
C ALA A 154 -21.62 19.35 2.01
N ALA A 155 -21.55 18.67 0.88
CA ALA A 155 -21.29 17.24 0.84
C ALA A 155 -19.96 16.94 1.56
N ALA A 156 -20.00 15.90 2.40
CA ALA A 156 -18.83 15.43 3.12
C ALA A 156 -17.76 14.96 2.13
N ASP A 157 -16.49 15.17 2.46
CA ASP A 157 -15.41 14.62 1.66
C ASP A 157 -15.43 13.10 1.71
N VAL A 158 -15.04 12.48 0.59
CA VAL A 158 -14.76 11.06 0.58
C VAL A 158 -13.42 10.82 1.28
N PRO A 159 -13.26 9.70 2.03
CA PRO A 159 -12.02 9.41 2.75
C PRO A 159 -10.77 9.27 1.85
N THR A 160 -10.96 9.07 0.55
CA THR A 160 -9.92 8.91 -0.47
C THR A 160 -10.37 9.59 -1.76
N LYS A 161 -9.46 10.29 -2.45
CA LYS A 161 -9.76 10.94 -3.73
C LYS A 161 -10.07 9.94 -4.85
N ILE A 162 -11.03 10.30 -5.69
CA ILE A 162 -11.54 9.60 -6.87
C ILE A 162 -10.61 9.88 -8.07
N PHE A 163 -10.27 8.81 -8.81
CA PHE A 163 -9.57 8.90 -10.10
C PHE A 163 -10.51 8.43 -11.20
N LEU A 164 -10.79 9.27 -12.18
CA LEU A 164 -11.71 8.94 -13.28
C LEU A 164 -11.09 7.90 -14.23
N ASN A 165 -9.77 8.00 -14.46
CA ASN A 165 -9.02 7.13 -15.36
C ASN A 165 -7.96 6.29 -14.62
N MET A 166 -8.34 5.67 -13.49
CA MET A 166 -7.41 4.94 -12.61
C MET A 166 -6.57 3.89 -13.35
N GLY A 167 -7.13 3.20 -14.35
CA GLY A 167 -6.42 2.15 -15.09
C GLY A 167 -5.20 2.66 -15.86
N ASP A 168 -5.37 3.75 -16.62
CA ASP A 168 -4.29 4.35 -17.41
C ASP A 168 -3.29 5.08 -16.52
N ALA A 169 -3.77 5.82 -15.51
CA ALA A 169 -2.91 6.49 -14.53
C ALA A 169 -2.05 5.49 -13.73
N LEU A 170 -2.62 4.33 -13.37
CA LEU A 170 -1.88 3.26 -12.70
C LEU A 170 -0.86 2.62 -13.64
N ALA A 171 -1.21 2.40 -14.91
CA ALA A 171 -0.28 1.83 -15.90
C ALA A 171 0.93 2.74 -16.14
N GLU A 172 0.68 4.04 -16.36
CA GLU A 172 1.75 5.06 -16.50
C GLU A 172 2.63 5.11 -15.25
N LEU A 173 2.01 5.15 -14.07
CA LEU A 173 2.75 5.18 -12.80
C LEU A 173 3.61 3.92 -12.59
N LEU A 174 3.10 2.73 -12.94
CA LEU A 174 3.87 1.49 -12.85
C LEU A 174 5.09 1.50 -13.78
N GLU A 175 4.98 2.09 -14.97
CA GLU A 175 6.10 2.29 -15.88
C GLU A 175 7.14 3.27 -15.29
N GLU A 176 6.69 4.41 -14.74
CA GLU A 176 7.56 5.38 -14.05
C GLU A 176 8.32 4.74 -12.87
N LEU A 177 7.62 3.94 -12.06
CA LEU A 177 8.20 3.22 -10.93
C LEU A 177 9.23 2.19 -11.40
N HIS A 178 8.91 1.44 -12.45
CA HIS A 178 9.81 0.45 -13.04
C HIS A 178 11.13 1.11 -13.49
N ASP A 179 11.03 2.19 -14.27
CA ASP A 179 12.19 2.95 -14.75
C ASP A 179 13.00 3.56 -13.61
N TYR A 180 12.32 4.05 -12.55
CA TYR A 180 13.00 4.62 -11.40
C TYR A 180 13.86 3.60 -10.64
N PHE A 181 13.35 2.37 -10.45
CA PHE A 181 14.02 1.32 -9.69
C PHE A 181 15.03 0.50 -10.50
N GLN A 182 15.09 0.68 -11.83
CA GLN A 182 16.16 0.14 -12.66
C GLN A 182 17.53 0.83 -12.48
N LYS A 183 17.61 1.94 -11.72
CA LYS A 183 18.87 2.63 -11.45
C LYS A 183 19.83 1.74 -10.66
N ASP A 184 21.13 1.83 -10.98
CA ASP A 184 22.20 1.03 -10.36
C ASP A 184 22.21 1.09 -8.82
N SER A 185 21.74 2.18 -8.22
CA SER A 185 21.63 2.35 -6.77
C SER A 185 20.71 1.32 -6.10
N PHE A 186 19.76 0.74 -6.83
CA PHE A 186 18.78 -0.22 -6.32
C PHE A 186 19.07 -1.68 -6.70
N ASN A 187 20.14 -1.96 -7.43
CA ASN A 187 20.46 -3.33 -7.87
C ASN A 187 20.54 -4.31 -6.68
N LEU A 188 21.15 -3.89 -5.57
CA LEU A 188 21.26 -4.70 -4.36
C LEU A 188 19.91 -4.91 -3.66
N ASP A 189 19.04 -3.91 -3.72
CA ASP A 189 17.68 -4.01 -3.19
C ASP A 189 16.85 -5.00 -4.03
N LEU A 190 16.95 -4.94 -5.35
CA LEU A 190 16.31 -5.90 -6.25
C LEU A 190 16.85 -7.32 -6.04
N GLU A 191 18.17 -7.51 -5.96
CA GLU A 191 18.79 -8.82 -5.69
C GLU A 191 18.32 -9.41 -4.35
N ARG A 192 18.29 -8.58 -3.28
CA ARG A 192 17.82 -8.98 -1.96
C ARG A 192 16.31 -9.28 -1.96
N ALA A 193 15.51 -8.46 -2.62
CA ALA A 193 14.08 -8.68 -2.77
C ALA A 193 13.79 -9.99 -3.51
N VAL A 194 14.47 -10.24 -4.63
CA VAL A 194 14.37 -11.52 -5.37
C VAL A 194 14.83 -12.69 -4.51
N PHE A 195 15.87 -12.52 -3.70
CA PHE A 195 16.29 -13.57 -2.77
C PHE A 195 15.21 -13.92 -1.72
N PHE A 196 14.52 -12.93 -1.15
CA PHE A 196 13.38 -13.19 -0.26
C PHE A 196 12.18 -13.80 -1.00
N TYR A 197 11.87 -13.24 -2.16
CA TYR A 197 10.70 -13.61 -2.95
C TYR A 197 10.86 -14.96 -3.70
N HIS A 198 12.08 -15.39 -3.96
CA HIS A 198 12.37 -16.62 -4.69
C HIS A 198 13.48 -17.47 -4.04
N GLY A 199 14.61 -16.86 -3.69
CA GLY A 199 15.88 -17.54 -3.36
C GLY A 199 15.99 -18.24 -1.99
N PHE A 200 15.12 -18.00 -1.02
CA PHE A 200 15.18 -18.68 0.28
C PHE A 200 14.91 -20.19 0.21
N PHE A 201 14.16 -20.64 -0.80
CA PHE A 201 13.62 -22.00 -0.86
C PHE A 201 13.96 -22.69 -2.18
N SER A 202 15.24 -23.03 -2.37
CA SER A 202 15.76 -23.83 -3.48
C SER A 202 15.43 -25.33 -3.35
N THR A 203 14.15 -25.65 -3.17
CA THR A 203 13.62 -27.01 -3.35
C THR A 203 12.50 -26.95 -4.37
N ASP A 204 12.51 -27.84 -5.37
CA ASP A 204 11.60 -28.15 -6.50
C ASP A 204 10.07 -27.90 -6.35
N LYS A 205 9.68 -26.84 -5.68
CA LYS A 205 8.36 -26.60 -5.08
C LYS A 205 8.07 -25.11 -5.15
N MET A 206 8.04 -24.65 -6.38
CA MET A 206 7.82 -23.26 -6.73
C MET A 206 6.33 -22.97 -6.85
N GLU A 207 5.96 -21.74 -6.51
CA GLU A 207 4.63 -21.21 -6.71
C GLU A 207 4.40 -20.80 -8.17
N VAL A 208 5.35 -20.05 -8.75
CA VAL A 208 5.39 -19.63 -10.15
C VAL A 208 6.86 -19.57 -10.58
N GLU A 209 7.17 -20.01 -11.80
CA GLU A 209 8.53 -19.98 -12.33
C GLU A 209 8.99 -18.56 -12.69
N PRO A 210 10.27 -18.18 -12.47
CA PRO A 210 10.75 -16.81 -12.66
C PRO A 210 10.79 -16.40 -14.15
N GLU A 211 10.60 -17.36 -15.05
CA GLU A 211 10.54 -17.15 -16.49
C GLU A 211 9.14 -16.69 -16.95
N THR A 212 8.15 -16.66 -16.07
CA THR A 212 6.77 -16.27 -16.40
C THR A 212 6.51 -14.80 -16.12
N GLU A 213 5.60 -14.20 -16.90
CA GLU A 213 5.14 -12.83 -16.69
C GLU A 213 4.39 -12.67 -15.36
N GLU A 214 3.59 -13.67 -14.98
CA GLU A 214 2.85 -13.71 -13.70
C GLU A 214 3.79 -13.59 -12.48
N PHE A 215 4.95 -14.25 -12.54
CA PHE A 215 5.96 -14.14 -11.48
C PHE A 215 6.40 -12.69 -11.30
N TRP A 216 6.75 -12.00 -12.39
CA TRP A 216 7.26 -10.63 -12.34
C TRP A 216 6.19 -9.64 -11.92
N GLN A 217 4.95 -9.82 -12.35
CA GLN A 217 3.82 -9.02 -11.89
C GLN A 217 3.64 -9.14 -10.36
N CYS A 218 3.64 -10.37 -9.83
CA CYS A 218 3.52 -10.59 -8.38
C CYS A 218 4.77 -10.15 -7.60
N PHE A 219 5.96 -10.24 -8.20
CA PHE A 219 7.20 -9.74 -7.61
C PHE A 219 7.19 -8.22 -7.48
N TRP A 220 6.74 -7.50 -8.51
CA TRP A 220 6.66 -6.03 -8.46
C TRP A 220 5.64 -5.55 -7.44
N ASP A 221 4.52 -6.26 -7.28
CA ASP A 221 3.57 -6.02 -6.19
C ASP A 221 4.25 -6.13 -4.81
N TYR A 222 4.97 -7.22 -4.56
CA TYR A 222 5.76 -7.35 -3.34
C TYR A 222 6.83 -6.25 -3.21
N PHE A 223 7.62 -6.02 -4.25
CA PHE A 223 8.72 -5.09 -4.20
C PHE A 223 8.23 -3.68 -3.89
N LEU A 224 7.23 -3.18 -4.62
CA LEU A 224 6.79 -1.80 -4.50
C LEU A 224 6.12 -1.50 -3.15
N PHE A 225 5.28 -2.42 -2.67
CA PHE A 225 4.42 -2.17 -1.52
C PHE A 225 4.97 -2.71 -0.19
N ASP A 226 5.73 -3.81 -0.21
CA ASP A 226 6.06 -4.56 1.00
C ASP A 226 7.57 -4.65 1.28
N TYR A 227 8.42 -4.57 0.26
CA TYR A 227 9.87 -4.62 0.47
C TYR A 227 10.36 -3.39 1.25
N HIS A 228 11.43 -3.54 2.05
CA HIS A 228 12.04 -2.43 2.77
C HIS A 228 13.44 -2.18 2.26
N LEU A 229 13.65 -0.98 1.71
CA LEU A 229 14.93 -0.56 1.13
C LEU A 229 16.05 -0.62 2.17
N ILE A 230 17.22 -1.09 1.73
CA ILE A 230 18.41 -1.25 2.59
C ILE A 230 18.81 0.07 3.24
N ALA A 231 18.71 1.17 2.49
CA ALA A 231 19.25 2.47 2.90
C ALA A 231 18.43 3.18 3.99
N ASP A 232 17.11 3.21 3.86
CA ASP A 232 16.22 4.05 4.69
C ASP A 232 15.05 3.30 5.34
N ASP A 233 14.93 1.98 5.12
CA ASP A 233 13.88 1.12 5.68
C ASP A 233 12.45 1.52 5.26
N LYS A 234 12.30 2.32 4.20
CA LYS A 234 11.02 2.67 3.59
C LYS A 234 10.62 1.63 2.55
N THR A 235 9.32 1.58 2.25
CA THR A 235 8.88 0.86 1.04
C THR A 235 9.36 1.61 -0.21
N PRO A 236 9.64 0.92 -1.33
CA PRO A 236 10.00 1.58 -2.58
C PRO A 236 8.98 2.65 -2.99
N LEU A 237 7.68 2.38 -2.81
CA LEU A 237 6.65 3.37 -3.12
C LEU A 237 6.75 4.64 -2.25
N GLN A 238 6.96 4.48 -0.92
CA GLN A 238 7.18 5.64 -0.03
C GLN A 238 8.46 6.40 -0.39
N HIS A 239 9.54 5.69 -0.72
CA HIS A 239 10.79 6.31 -1.15
C HIS A 239 10.60 7.10 -2.47
N PHE A 240 9.83 6.56 -3.40
CA PHE A 240 9.50 7.24 -4.65
C PHE A 240 8.60 8.45 -4.43
N ALA A 241 7.64 8.41 -3.49
CA ALA A 241 6.84 9.58 -3.13
C ALA A 241 7.71 10.75 -2.64
N ASP A 242 8.77 10.45 -1.86
CA ASP A 242 9.65 11.46 -1.28
C ASP A 242 10.71 12.01 -2.25
N ASN A 243 11.19 11.19 -3.19
CA ASN A 243 12.40 11.49 -3.99
C ASN A 243 12.18 11.41 -5.51
N GLY A 244 11.10 10.74 -5.92
CA GLY A 244 10.73 10.52 -7.31
C GLY A 244 10.10 11.75 -7.94
N LYS A 245 9.73 11.59 -9.20
CA LYS A 245 8.92 12.54 -9.95
C LYS A 245 7.89 11.73 -10.68
N SER A 246 6.63 12.12 -10.53
CA SER A 246 5.50 11.50 -11.19
C SER A 246 4.52 12.59 -11.57
N ASN A 247 3.87 12.43 -12.72
CA ASN A 247 2.70 13.24 -13.06
C ASN A 247 1.49 12.86 -12.18
N ASN A 248 1.52 11.69 -11.55
CA ASN A 248 0.45 11.11 -10.74
C ASN A 248 0.83 11.02 -9.25
N LEU A 249 1.44 12.09 -8.69
CA LEU A 249 1.91 12.09 -7.29
C LEU A 249 0.79 11.80 -6.27
N GLU A 250 -0.43 12.24 -6.56
CA GLU A 250 -1.58 11.97 -5.71
C GLU A 250 -1.96 10.48 -5.70
N LEU A 251 -1.87 9.81 -6.84
CA LEU A 251 -2.03 8.36 -6.93
C LEU A 251 -0.93 7.63 -6.16
N VAL A 252 0.32 8.08 -6.25
CA VAL A 252 1.43 7.53 -5.44
C VAL A 252 1.10 7.62 -3.95
N ASN A 253 0.65 8.78 -3.49
CA ASN A 253 0.30 9.02 -2.09
C ASN A 253 -0.87 8.14 -1.63
N GLU A 254 -1.87 7.91 -2.48
CA GLU A 254 -2.97 6.99 -2.17
C GLU A 254 -2.49 5.52 -2.13
N LEU A 255 -1.66 5.11 -3.09
CA LEU A 255 -1.07 3.77 -3.10
C LEU A 255 -0.18 3.53 -1.87
N CYS A 256 0.49 4.56 -1.34
CA CYS A 256 1.26 4.47 -0.09
C CYS A 256 0.41 4.14 1.14
N LYS A 257 -0.91 4.34 1.08
CA LYS A 257 -1.85 3.98 2.16
C LYS A 257 -2.31 2.52 2.08
N SER A 258 -1.97 1.80 1.02
CA SER A 258 -2.34 0.41 0.88
C SER A 258 -1.72 -0.44 1.98
N ARG A 259 -2.39 -1.54 2.32
CA ARG A 259 -1.86 -2.51 3.27
C ARG A 259 -1.99 -3.91 2.73
N LEU A 260 -0.95 -4.71 2.95
CA LEU A 260 -1.02 -6.15 2.74
C LEU A 260 -2.08 -6.75 3.67
N ALA A 261 -3.02 -7.48 3.09
CA ALA A 261 -4.06 -8.19 3.81
C ALA A 261 -4.13 -9.64 3.35
N ILE A 262 -4.53 -10.50 4.29
CA ILE A 262 -5.01 -11.84 3.98
C ILE A 262 -6.51 -11.81 4.27
N PHE A 263 -7.35 -12.26 3.35
CA PHE A 263 -8.79 -12.28 3.56
C PHE A 263 -9.45 -13.52 2.97
N THR A 264 -10.55 -13.94 3.57
CA THR A 264 -11.43 -15.00 3.04
C THR A 264 -12.53 -14.37 2.21
N VAL A 265 -12.93 -15.06 1.14
CA VAL A 265 -14.10 -14.70 0.34
C VAL A 265 -15.30 -15.45 0.89
N GLU A 266 -16.30 -14.74 1.40
CA GLU A 266 -17.45 -15.32 2.09
C GLU A 266 -18.63 -15.52 1.14
N GLU A 267 -18.95 -14.51 0.35
CA GLU A 267 -20.04 -14.52 -0.63
C GLU A 267 -19.74 -13.63 -1.82
N ALA A 268 -20.22 -14.05 -2.99
CA ALA A 268 -20.29 -13.20 -4.17
C ALA A 268 -21.53 -12.30 -4.04
N CYS A 269 -21.33 -11.00 -4.20
CA CYS A 269 -22.38 -10.00 -4.23
C CYS A 269 -22.75 -9.66 -5.69
N GLU A 270 -23.66 -8.70 -5.87
CA GLU A 270 -23.99 -8.18 -7.20
C GLU A 270 -22.76 -7.42 -7.78
N GLU A 271 -22.68 -7.34 -9.12
CA GLU A 271 -21.74 -6.45 -9.83
C GLU A 271 -20.23 -6.75 -9.64
N GLY A 272 -19.86 -8.01 -9.40
CA GLY A 272 -18.45 -8.42 -9.29
C GLY A 272 -17.79 -8.06 -7.94
N PHE A 273 -18.58 -7.57 -6.98
CA PHE A 273 -18.13 -7.39 -5.60
C PHE A 273 -18.23 -8.70 -4.81
N TYR A 274 -17.36 -8.84 -3.83
CA TYR A 274 -17.31 -9.96 -2.93
C TYR A 274 -17.28 -9.47 -1.49
N ALA A 275 -18.13 -10.05 -0.64
CA ALA A 275 -18.01 -9.84 0.80
C ALA A 275 -16.82 -10.67 1.30
N CYS A 276 -15.85 -9.98 1.86
CA CYS A 276 -14.59 -10.56 2.31
C CYS A 276 -14.39 -10.29 3.79
N LYS A 277 -13.62 -11.15 4.45
CA LYS A 277 -13.24 -10.99 5.85
C LYS A 277 -11.75 -11.07 6.03
N ASP A 278 -11.19 -10.10 6.74
CA ASP A 278 -9.80 -10.14 7.15
C ASP A 278 -9.52 -11.40 7.95
N PHE A 279 -8.52 -12.14 7.51
CA PHE A 279 -8.18 -13.43 8.07
C PHE A 279 -7.63 -13.34 9.50
N LEU A 280 -7.06 -12.19 9.88
CA LEU A 280 -6.40 -12.00 11.17
C LEU A 280 -7.26 -11.19 12.15
N THR A 281 -8.03 -10.22 11.65
CA THR A 281 -8.80 -9.29 12.46
C THR A 281 -10.31 -9.52 12.41
N ASN A 282 -10.80 -10.32 11.45
CA ASN A 282 -12.23 -10.48 11.11
C ASN A 282 -12.93 -9.18 10.70
N GLU A 283 -12.18 -8.16 10.29
CA GLU A 283 -12.74 -6.96 9.69
C GLU A 283 -13.44 -7.30 8.37
N GLU A 284 -14.63 -6.75 8.14
CA GLU A 284 -15.42 -7.00 6.93
C GLU A 284 -15.06 -6.00 5.82
N TYR A 285 -14.98 -6.52 4.60
CA TYR A 285 -14.63 -5.79 3.38
C TYR A 285 -15.65 -6.10 2.27
N SER A 286 -15.81 -5.17 1.34
CA SER A 286 -16.64 -5.36 0.14
C SER A 286 -15.79 -5.10 -1.09
N LEU A 287 -15.07 -6.11 -1.57
CA LEU A 287 -13.97 -5.96 -2.51
C LEU A 287 -14.40 -6.33 -3.93
N ASN A 288 -14.05 -5.51 -4.92
CA ASN A 288 -14.02 -5.96 -6.31
C ASN A 288 -12.77 -6.81 -6.53
N LEU A 289 -12.96 -8.09 -6.88
CA LEU A 289 -11.87 -9.04 -7.09
C LEU A 289 -11.83 -9.47 -8.56
N PRO A 290 -10.64 -9.62 -9.17
CA PRO A 290 -10.49 -10.13 -10.53
C PRO A 290 -10.69 -11.66 -10.57
N LEU A 291 -11.88 -12.11 -10.17
CA LEU A 291 -12.30 -13.51 -10.20
C LEU A 291 -13.27 -13.74 -11.35
N ASP A 292 -13.19 -14.91 -11.97
CA ASP A 292 -14.19 -15.33 -12.95
C ASP A 292 -15.57 -15.47 -12.30
N ILE A 293 -16.64 -15.21 -13.06
CA ILE A 293 -18.04 -15.31 -12.58
C ILE A 293 -18.34 -16.72 -12.00
N ASP A 294 -17.67 -17.75 -12.51
CA ASP A 294 -17.83 -19.14 -12.09
C ASP A 294 -16.73 -19.62 -11.11
N ALA A 295 -15.94 -18.70 -10.52
CA ALA A 295 -14.87 -19.06 -9.61
C ALA A 295 -15.39 -19.77 -8.34
N ASP A 296 -14.76 -20.89 -7.97
CA ASP A 296 -15.07 -21.58 -6.72
C ASP A 296 -14.51 -20.79 -5.53
N ILE A 297 -15.33 -19.91 -4.96
CA ILE A 297 -14.96 -19.08 -3.81
C ILE A 297 -14.94 -19.86 -2.49
N LYS A 298 -15.44 -21.11 -2.47
CA LYS A 298 -15.51 -21.88 -1.24
C LYS A 298 -14.12 -22.14 -0.69
N ASP A 299 -13.94 -21.92 0.61
CA ASP A 299 -12.68 -22.14 1.31
C ASP A 299 -11.49 -21.34 0.70
N MET A 300 -11.77 -20.28 -0.06
CA MET A 300 -10.78 -19.41 -0.68
C MET A 300 -10.12 -18.49 0.36
N LEU A 301 -8.81 -18.30 0.19
CA LEU A 301 -8.00 -17.36 0.93
C LEU A 301 -7.21 -16.52 -0.07
N VAL A 302 -7.28 -15.21 0.07
CA VAL A 302 -6.67 -14.26 -0.86
C VAL A 302 -5.60 -13.46 -0.14
N VAL A 303 -4.49 -13.21 -0.82
CA VAL A 303 -3.41 -12.31 -0.38
C VAL A 303 -3.27 -11.20 -1.39
N GLY A 304 -3.33 -9.96 -0.93
CA GLY A 304 -3.16 -8.78 -1.78
C GLY A 304 -3.21 -7.49 -0.98
N HIS A 305 -3.11 -6.36 -1.68
CA HIS A 305 -3.17 -5.04 -1.08
C HIS A 305 -4.56 -4.45 -1.18
N ILE A 306 -5.14 -4.15 -0.02
CA ILE A 306 -6.42 -3.46 0.04
C ILE A 306 -6.14 -1.95 -0.03
N PHE A 307 -6.78 -1.29 -0.99
CA PHE A 307 -6.81 0.16 -1.14
C PHE A 307 -8.27 0.66 -1.18
N TYR A 308 -8.49 1.97 -1.07
CA TYR A 308 -9.81 2.60 -1.23
C TYR A 308 -10.90 2.07 -0.27
N ASN A 309 -11.09 2.64 0.92
CA ASN A 309 -12.22 2.32 1.81
C ASN A 309 -12.52 0.81 2.07
N LYS A 310 -11.54 -0.07 1.83
CA LYS A 310 -11.71 -1.54 1.85
C LYS A 310 -12.62 -2.08 0.75
N THR A 311 -12.63 -1.43 -0.42
CA THR A 311 -13.46 -1.79 -1.56
C THR A 311 -12.70 -2.16 -2.82
N MET A 312 -11.38 -1.91 -2.89
CA MET A 312 -10.59 -2.24 -4.07
C MET A 312 -9.29 -2.98 -3.70
N VAL A 313 -8.88 -3.87 -4.60
CA VAL A 313 -7.63 -4.63 -4.49
C VAL A 313 -6.85 -4.44 -5.79
N MET A 314 -5.52 -4.44 -5.69
CA MET A 314 -4.66 -4.38 -6.89
C MET A 314 -4.98 -5.57 -7.80
N ASN A 315 -4.78 -5.41 -9.11
CA ASN A 315 -5.02 -6.47 -10.11
C ASN A 315 -4.24 -7.77 -9.82
N TYR A 316 -3.24 -7.74 -8.93
CA TYR A 316 -2.33 -8.84 -8.62
C TYR A 316 -2.64 -9.49 -7.27
N VAL A 317 -3.86 -10.01 -7.12
CA VAL A 317 -4.22 -10.86 -5.97
C VAL A 317 -3.75 -12.29 -6.15
N ARG A 318 -3.32 -12.91 -5.04
CA ARG A 318 -3.02 -14.34 -4.99
C ARG A 318 -4.18 -15.08 -4.32
N CYS A 319 -4.83 -15.96 -5.08
CA CYS A 319 -5.96 -16.75 -4.59
C CYS A 319 -5.52 -18.19 -4.28
N PHE A 320 -5.88 -18.68 -3.10
CA PHE A 320 -5.52 -20.01 -2.62
C PHE A 320 -6.74 -20.78 -2.16
N GLN A 321 -6.82 -22.05 -2.55
CA GLN A 321 -7.76 -23.00 -1.96
C GLN A 321 -7.16 -23.59 -0.68
N ILE A 322 -7.80 -23.36 0.47
CA ILE A 322 -7.28 -23.82 1.76
C ILE A 322 -8.34 -24.50 2.60
N ASN A 323 -8.13 -25.79 2.89
CA ASN A 323 -9.05 -26.54 3.72
C ASN A 323 -9.12 -25.98 5.17
N PRO A 324 -10.24 -26.17 5.89
CA PRO A 324 -10.45 -25.61 7.23
C PRO A 324 -9.38 -25.96 8.28
N ILE A 325 -8.77 -27.15 8.18
CA ILE A 325 -7.73 -27.60 9.13
C ILE A 325 -6.44 -26.83 8.90
N ALA A 326 -6.02 -26.70 7.64
CA ALA A 326 -4.85 -25.92 7.24
C ALA A 326 -5.05 -24.44 7.56
N ARG A 327 -6.25 -23.91 7.32
CA ARG A 327 -6.65 -22.54 7.67
C ARG A 327 -6.46 -22.26 9.16
N LYS A 328 -7.00 -23.12 10.04
CA LYS A 328 -6.83 -22.98 11.49
C LYS A 328 -5.36 -23.05 11.93
N ARG A 329 -4.57 -23.90 11.27
CA ARG A 329 -3.13 -24.01 11.55
C ARG A 329 -2.36 -22.76 11.13
N LEU A 330 -2.69 -22.18 9.97
CA LEU A 330 -2.11 -20.93 9.48
C LEU A 330 -2.33 -19.81 10.49
N HIS A 331 -3.57 -19.63 10.97
CA HIS A 331 -3.87 -18.63 12.00
C HIS A 331 -3.02 -18.83 13.25
N GLY A 332 -2.95 -20.06 13.79
CA GLY A 332 -2.12 -20.36 14.96
C GLY A 332 -0.61 -20.16 14.75
N LEU A 333 -0.11 -20.36 13.52
CA LEU A 333 1.26 -20.05 13.16
C LEU A 333 1.50 -18.53 13.14
N LEU A 334 0.65 -17.78 12.44
CA LEU A 334 0.74 -16.32 12.38
C LEU A 334 0.66 -15.70 13.78
N ASP A 335 -0.25 -16.17 14.64
CA ASP A 335 -0.31 -15.77 16.05
C ASP A 335 1.00 -16.05 16.79
N SER A 336 1.64 -17.20 16.54
CA SER A 336 2.89 -17.56 17.20
C SER A 336 4.05 -16.66 16.78
N PHE A 337 4.16 -16.37 15.48
CA PHE A 337 5.14 -15.41 14.95
C PHE A 337 4.87 -13.99 15.44
N TYR A 338 3.61 -13.55 15.46
CA TYR A 338 3.20 -12.27 16.02
C TYR A 338 3.55 -12.16 17.51
N ASN A 339 3.29 -13.19 18.31
CA ASN A 339 3.69 -13.21 19.72
C ASN A 339 5.21 -13.12 19.91
N TRP A 340 5.99 -13.69 18.99
CA TRP A 340 7.45 -13.56 18.99
C TRP A 340 7.89 -12.13 18.65
N TYR A 341 7.29 -11.53 17.62
CA TYR A 341 7.48 -10.13 17.24
C TYR A 341 7.08 -9.16 18.37
N LYS A 342 5.98 -9.43 19.08
CA LYS A 342 5.53 -8.66 20.25
C LYS A 342 6.54 -8.61 21.39
N ILE A 343 7.47 -9.54 21.47
CA ILE A 343 8.58 -9.41 22.42
C ILE A 343 9.54 -8.33 21.92
N GLN A 344 9.87 -8.28 20.63
CA GLN A 344 10.72 -7.24 20.03
C GLN A 344 10.08 -5.85 20.10
N GLU A 345 8.79 -5.76 19.79
CA GLU A 345 8.00 -4.54 19.71
C GLU A 345 6.73 -4.67 20.58
N PRO A 346 6.81 -4.40 21.91
CA PRO A 346 5.71 -4.65 22.86
C PRO A 346 4.39 -3.96 22.55
N HIS A 347 4.47 -2.81 21.88
CA HIS A 347 3.34 -1.98 21.47
C HIS A 347 2.89 -2.24 20.02
N GLY A 348 3.62 -3.07 19.27
CA GLY A 348 3.29 -3.41 17.90
C GLY A 348 1.97 -4.18 17.79
N THR A 349 1.17 -3.81 16.80
CA THR A 349 -0.10 -4.44 16.43
C THR A 349 0.13 -5.56 15.41
N MET A 350 -0.92 -6.32 15.09
CA MET A 350 -0.86 -7.32 14.01
C MET A 350 -0.57 -6.65 12.66
N ALA A 351 -1.11 -5.45 12.42
CA ALA A 351 -0.82 -4.70 11.19
C ALA A 351 0.67 -4.33 11.10
N ASP A 352 1.28 -3.90 12.22
CA ASP A 352 2.71 -3.61 12.28
C ASP A 352 3.57 -4.86 12.02
N PHE A 353 3.14 -6.03 12.51
CA PHE A 353 3.79 -7.30 12.22
C PHE A 353 3.72 -7.66 10.73
N VAL A 354 2.53 -7.54 10.12
CA VAL A 354 2.34 -7.83 8.70
C VAL A 354 3.16 -6.88 7.83
N ALA A 355 3.11 -5.58 8.13
CA ALA A 355 3.92 -4.57 7.44
C ALA A 355 5.42 -4.82 7.63
N ARG A 356 5.85 -5.29 8.81
CA ARG A 356 7.27 -5.50 9.07
C ARG A 356 7.82 -6.80 8.46
N HIS A 357 7.02 -7.85 8.42
CA HIS A 357 7.43 -9.18 7.99
C HIS A 357 6.53 -9.75 6.87
N PRO A 358 6.36 -9.01 5.76
CA PRO A 358 5.43 -9.39 4.71
C PRO A 358 5.78 -10.73 4.06
N MET A 359 7.06 -11.07 3.93
CA MET A 359 7.47 -12.37 3.35
C MET A 359 7.19 -13.53 4.27
N VAL A 360 7.25 -13.35 5.59
CA VAL A 360 6.80 -14.38 6.53
C VAL A 360 5.31 -14.67 6.31
N VAL A 361 4.50 -13.62 6.19
CA VAL A 361 3.05 -13.71 5.99
C VAL A 361 2.69 -14.36 4.65
N ARG A 362 3.27 -13.88 3.54
CA ARG A 362 3.03 -14.44 2.20
C ARG A 362 3.43 -15.91 2.14
N ARG A 363 4.60 -16.27 2.68
CA ARG A 363 5.11 -17.65 2.66
C ARG A 363 4.30 -18.59 3.53
N LEU A 364 3.98 -18.20 4.77
CA LEU A 364 3.14 -19.03 5.63
C LEU A 364 1.81 -19.34 4.96
N THR A 365 1.22 -18.35 4.29
CA THR A 365 -0.04 -18.50 3.55
C THR A 365 0.11 -19.48 2.40
N TYR A 366 1.07 -19.24 1.50
CA TYR A 366 1.37 -20.13 0.38
C TYR A 366 1.63 -21.58 0.82
N PHE A 367 2.51 -21.75 1.81
CA PHE A 367 2.88 -23.09 2.28
C PHE A 367 1.72 -23.77 2.99
N SER A 368 0.85 -23.04 3.70
CA SER A 368 -0.29 -23.64 4.40
C SER A 368 -1.38 -24.09 3.43
N ALA A 369 -1.55 -23.37 2.31
CA ALA A 369 -2.46 -23.76 1.25
C ALA A 369 -1.97 -25.01 0.49
N HIS A 370 -0.68 -25.09 0.17
CA HIS A 370 -0.14 -26.14 -0.72
C HIS A 370 0.50 -27.32 0.00
N TYR A 371 0.98 -27.15 1.23
CA TYR A 371 1.77 -28.16 1.93
C TYR A 371 1.28 -28.40 3.37
N PHE A 372 0.84 -29.63 3.63
CA PHE A 372 0.42 -30.07 4.95
C PHE A 372 1.55 -30.11 6.02
N ALA A 373 2.81 -29.90 5.64
CA ALA A 373 3.99 -30.25 6.45
C ALA A 373 4.90 -29.06 6.84
N ILE A 374 4.40 -27.84 6.97
CA ILE A 374 5.18 -26.77 7.65
C ILE A 374 5.42 -27.24 9.09
N ASN A 375 6.67 -27.37 9.54
CA ASN A 375 6.93 -27.67 10.95
C ASN A 375 6.26 -26.58 11.80
N GLY A 376 5.46 -26.97 12.80
CA GLY A 376 4.79 -26.02 13.68
C GLY A 376 5.78 -25.03 14.32
N PHE A 377 5.28 -23.90 14.84
CA PHE A 377 6.10 -22.98 15.62
C PHE A 377 6.52 -23.67 16.94
N ASN A 378 7.77 -24.13 16.99
CA ASN A 378 8.29 -24.96 18.10
C ASN A 378 9.35 -24.24 18.94
N TYR A 379 9.42 -22.92 18.83
CA TYR A 379 10.40 -22.09 19.55
C TYR A 379 9.83 -21.67 20.90
N LYS A 380 10.72 -21.62 21.90
CA LYS A 380 10.42 -21.18 23.25
C LYS A 380 11.53 -20.23 23.66
N THR A 381 11.15 -19.21 24.42
CA THR A 381 12.10 -18.23 24.94
C THR A 381 11.85 -17.97 26.41
N ASN A 382 12.93 -17.70 27.14
CA ASN A 382 12.86 -17.27 28.54
C ASN A 382 12.74 -15.75 28.67
N VAL A 383 12.80 -15.00 27.57
CA VAL A 383 12.62 -13.54 27.57
C VAL A 383 11.19 -13.21 27.96
N GLN A 384 11.04 -12.40 29.01
CA GLN A 384 9.75 -11.95 29.54
C GLN A 384 9.84 -10.46 29.85
N ASN A 385 8.75 -9.72 29.60
CA ASN A 385 8.65 -8.28 29.90
C ASN A 385 9.83 -7.45 29.33
N TYR A 386 10.31 -7.80 28.14
CA TYR A 386 11.32 -6.99 27.47
C TYR A 386 10.75 -5.61 27.15
N SER A 387 11.51 -4.59 27.49
CA SER A 387 11.23 -3.20 27.14
C SER A 387 12.43 -2.72 26.34
N PRO A 388 12.37 -2.72 25.00
CA PRO A 388 13.40 -2.06 24.21
C PRO A 388 13.39 -0.60 24.61
N ASP A 389 14.54 0.06 24.62
CA ASP A 389 14.54 1.48 24.95
C ASP A 389 14.78 2.39 23.77
N GLU A 390 13.93 3.41 23.69
CA GLU A 390 13.41 3.96 22.44
C GLU A 390 14.46 4.71 21.62
N GLU A 391 15.45 5.32 22.27
CA GLU A 391 16.47 6.13 21.60
C GLU A 391 17.87 5.48 21.62
N ILE A 392 18.31 4.91 20.50
CA ILE A 392 19.71 4.50 20.33
C ILE A 392 20.50 5.74 19.93
N SER A 393 21.40 6.21 20.81
CA SER A 393 22.27 7.34 20.50
C SER A 393 23.20 7.02 19.33
N GLU A 394 23.02 7.68 18.19
CA GLU A 394 23.94 7.57 17.04
C GLU A 394 25.36 8.03 17.40
N ASP A 395 25.50 8.82 18.46
CA ASP A 395 26.79 9.27 18.96
C ASP A 395 27.59 8.23 19.76
N ASP A 396 26.97 7.09 20.11
CA ASP A 396 27.68 5.99 20.77
C ASP A 396 28.79 5.46 19.85
N VAL A 397 30.00 5.39 20.40
CA VAL A 397 31.21 5.03 19.65
C VAL A 397 31.10 3.62 19.07
N VAL A 398 30.55 2.66 19.82
CA VAL A 398 30.39 1.27 19.35
C VAL A 398 29.31 1.19 18.28
N VAL A 399 28.20 1.94 18.42
CA VAL A 399 27.16 2.05 17.37
C VAL A 399 27.76 2.56 16.06
N LYS A 400 28.62 3.59 16.10
CA LYS A 400 29.34 4.08 14.91
C LYS A 400 30.22 3.00 14.28
N TYR A 401 30.85 2.13 15.07
CA TYR A 401 31.62 1.01 14.55
C TYR A 401 30.73 -0.10 13.98
N ILE A 402 29.59 -0.43 14.60
CA ILE A 402 28.59 -1.36 14.06
C ILE A 402 28.16 -0.89 12.66
N GLN A 403 27.81 0.39 12.51
CA GLN A 403 27.43 0.98 11.22
C GLN A 403 28.57 0.88 10.18
N LYS A 404 29.83 1.11 10.58
CA LYS A 404 31.00 0.99 9.69
C LYS A 404 31.29 -0.44 9.25
N ILE A 405 30.91 -1.45 10.06
CA ILE A 405 31.00 -2.86 9.67
C ILE A 405 29.86 -3.23 8.72
N MET A 406 28.63 -2.84 9.08
CA MET A 406 27.41 -3.36 8.46
C MET A 406 27.03 -2.63 7.17
N ARG A 407 27.14 -1.29 7.08
CA ARG A 407 26.74 -0.54 5.87
C ARG A 407 27.50 -0.96 4.61
N PRO A 408 28.84 -1.15 4.63
CA PRO A 408 29.59 -1.60 3.45
C PRO A 408 29.26 -3.04 3.03
N GLN A 409 28.59 -3.80 3.89
CA GLN A 409 28.13 -5.17 3.61
C GLN A 409 26.63 -5.21 3.29
N HIS A 410 26.00 -4.06 3.06
CA HIS A 410 24.62 -3.93 2.62
C HIS A 410 23.57 -4.54 3.57
N PHE A 411 23.86 -4.59 4.86
CA PHE A 411 22.84 -4.84 5.87
C PHE A 411 21.81 -3.70 5.85
N SER A 412 20.53 -4.06 6.00
CA SER A 412 19.46 -3.08 6.02
C SER A 412 19.58 -2.14 7.22
N CYS A 413 19.01 -0.94 7.09
CA CYS A 413 18.87 -0.01 8.20
C CYS A 413 18.22 -0.67 9.44
N ARG A 414 17.21 -1.54 9.24
CA ARG A 414 16.62 -2.33 10.31
C ARG A 414 17.61 -3.29 10.97
N ASP A 415 18.43 -4.01 10.20
CA ASP A 415 19.44 -4.91 10.77
C ASP A 415 20.46 -4.16 11.64
N ILE A 416 20.90 -2.99 11.16
CA ILE A 416 21.81 -2.11 11.90
C ILE A 416 21.15 -1.63 13.20
N SER A 417 19.87 -1.27 13.14
CA SER A 417 19.09 -0.85 14.32
C SER A 417 18.98 -1.97 15.36
N LEU A 418 18.66 -3.20 14.92
CA LEU A 418 18.58 -4.37 15.82
C LEU A 418 19.94 -4.74 16.43
N ALA A 419 21.03 -4.70 15.65
CA ALA A 419 22.38 -4.91 16.16
C ALA A 419 22.79 -3.81 17.17
N SER A 420 22.40 -2.56 16.90
CA SER A 420 22.66 -1.44 17.83
C SER A 420 21.83 -1.56 19.12
N ARG A 421 20.60 -2.10 19.03
CA ARG A 421 19.76 -2.44 20.18
C ARG A 421 20.41 -3.53 21.04
N LEU A 422 20.95 -4.58 20.41
CA LEU A 422 21.74 -5.63 21.10
C LEU A 422 22.90 -5.03 21.90
N TRP A 423 23.65 -4.09 21.29
CA TRP A 423 24.73 -3.39 21.98
C TRP A 423 24.21 -2.61 23.20
N LYS A 424 23.14 -1.84 23.02
CA LYS A 424 22.57 -1.00 24.08
C LYS A 424 22.11 -1.82 25.28
N ASP A 425 21.46 -2.95 25.03
CA ASP A 425 21.04 -3.87 26.09
C ASP A 425 22.25 -4.48 26.81
N PHE A 426 23.30 -4.84 26.07
CA PHE A 426 24.53 -5.36 26.66
C PHE A 426 25.25 -4.31 27.51
N SER A 427 25.40 -3.08 27.01
CA SER A 427 26.12 -2.01 27.71
C SER A 427 25.42 -1.58 29.00
N LYS A 428 24.09 -1.66 29.05
CA LYS A 428 23.30 -1.50 30.27
C LYS A 428 23.50 -2.65 31.26
N ALA A 429 23.44 -3.88 30.77
CA ALA A 429 23.60 -5.06 31.62
C ALA A 429 25.02 -5.18 32.19
N GLN A 430 26.02 -4.69 31.44
CA GLN A 430 27.42 -4.69 31.81
C GLN A 430 28.07 -3.34 31.50
N PRO A 431 28.03 -2.39 32.46
CA PRO A 431 28.74 -1.12 32.36
C PRO A 431 30.26 -1.38 32.40
N ASN A 432 30.86 -1.59 31.24
CA ASN A 432 32.30 -1.78 31.10
C ASN A 432 32.99 -0.45 30.79
N ASP A 433 34.23 -0.32 31.25
CA ASP A 433 35.16 0.68 30.73
C ASP A 433 35.46 0.31 29.26
N LEU A 434 35.11 1.18 28.31
CA LEU A 434 35.11 0.94 26.85
C LEU A 434 36.52 0.78 26.25
N LYS A 435 37.28 -0.21 26.72
CA LYS A 435 38.52 -0.60 26.06
C LYS A 435 38.17 -1.35 24.78
N ASN A 436 38.65 -0.84 23.65
CA ASN A 436 38.52 -1.41 22.31
C ASN A 436 37.06 -1.46 21.79
N PRO A 437 36.45 -0.31 21.46
CA PRO A 437 35.08 -0.26 20.92
C PRO A 437 34.91 -1.07 19.62
N GLU A 438 35.96 -1.20 18.81
CA GLU A 438 35.94 -2.03 17.60
C GLU A 438 35.70 -3.52 17.91
N LEU A 439 36.29 -4.05 18.99
CA LEU A 439 36.11 -5.45 19.40
C LEU A 439 34.65 -5.72 19.79
N TRP A 440 34.04 -4.81 20.53
CA TRP A 440 32.64 -4.94 20.95
C TRP A 440 31.68 -4.84 19.78
N ALA A 441 31.91 -3.90 18.85
CA ALA A 441 31.13 -3.82 17.61
C ALA A 441 31.21 -5.12 16.81
N SER A 442 32.40 -5.68 16.62
CA SER A 442 32.57 -6.96 15.92
C SER A 442 31.89 -8.12 16.66
N GLY A 443 31.97 -8.16 18.00
CA GLY A 443 31.28 -9.17 18.81
C GLY A 443 29.75 -9.08 18.72
N VAL A 444 29.21 -7.86 18.65
CA VAL A 444 27.78 -7.59 18.42
C VAL A 444 27.36 -8.10 17.06
N VAL A 445 28.08 -7.74 16.00
CA VAL A 445 27.75 -8.16 14.62
C VAL A 445 27.82 -9.68 14.48
N GLU A 446 28.83 -10.34 15.04
CA GLU A 446 28.89 -11.80 15.01
C GLU A 446 27.77 -12.45 15.83
N THR A 447 27.42 -11.88 16.99
CA THR A 447 26.29 -12.38 17.79
C THR A 447 24.97 -12.25 17.01
N TYR A 448 24.76 -11.10 16.37
CA TYR A 448 23.58 -10.81 15.54
C TYR A 448 23.44 -11.75 14.34
N LEU A 449 24.54 -12.02 13.63
CA LEU A 449 24.54 -12.96 12.51
C LEU A 449 24.22 -14.39 12.97
N ARG A 450 24.87 -14.83 14.04
CA ARG A 450 24.69 -16.19 14.58
C ARG A 450 23.28 -16.41 15.13
N LEU A 451 22.66 -15.41 15.76
CA LEU A 451 21.31 -15.57 16.31
C LEU A 451 20.25 -15.66 15.22
N ASN A 452 20.40 -14.91 14.12
CA ASN A 452 19.45 -14.94 13.00
C ASN A 452 19.65 -16.16 12.07
N GLY A 453 20.64 -17.01 12.33
CA GLY A 453 20.89 -18.20 11.53
C GLY A 453 21.40 -17.89 10.12
N VAL A 454 21.94 -16.69 9.89
CA VAL A 454 22.41 -16.23 8.58
C VAL A 454 23.64 -17.05 8.16
N TYR A 455 23.48 -17.91 7.17
CA TYR A 455 24.52 -18.83 6.67
C TYR A 455 25.34 -18.26 5.51
N SER A 456 24.93 -17.10 4.97
CA SER A 456 25.64 -16.43 3.86
C SER A 456 27.01 -15.88 4.28
N TYR A 457 27.25 -15.66 5.57
CA TYR A 457 28.53 -15.15 6.08
C TYR A 457 29.40 -16.28 6.64
N SER A 458 30.54 -16.51 5.97
CA SER A 458 31.56 -17.43 6.49
C SER A 458 32.29 -16.81 7.70
N PRO A 459 32.88 -17.62 8.61
CA PRO A 459 33.73 -17.10 9.68
C PRO A 459 34.89 -16.22 9.20
N GLN A 460 35.37 -16.46 7.97
CA GLN A 460 36.42 -15.64 7.34
C GLN A 460 35.86 -14.29 6.90
N SER A 461 34.68 -14.26 6.29
CA SER A 461 33.99 -13.01 5.89
C SER A 461 33.72 -12.13 7.11
N ILE A 462 33.26 -12.72 8.22
CA ILE A 462 33.02 -12.00 9.49
C ILE A 462 34.32 -11.38 10.03
N LYS A 463 35.44 -12.08 9.91
CA LYS A 463 36.75 -11.57 10.33
C LYS A 463 37.23 -10.41 9.47
N GLU A 464 37.05 -10.51 8.15
CA GLU A 464 37.46 -9.48 7.18
C GLU A 464 36.66 -8.19 7.37
N MET A 465 35.34 -8.27 7.53
CA MET A 465 34.50 -7.10 7.82
C MET A 465 34.76 -6.51 9.22
N SER A 466 35.33 -7.28 10.14
CA SER A 466 35.64 -6.90 11.52
C SER A 466 37.10 -6.45 11.72
N TRP A 467 37.70 -5.78 10.74
CA TRP A 467 39.09 -5.27 10.76
C TRP A 467 40.15 -6.30 11.20
N ASN A 468 39.93 -7.58 10.92
CA ASN A 468 40.83 -8.66 11.30
C ASN A 468 41.07 -8.80 12.82
N VAL A 469 40.09 -8.45 13.66
CA VAL A 469 40.12 -8.75 15.11
C VAL A 469 40.50 -10.22 15.34
N PRO A 470 41.42 -10.54 16.26
CA PRO A 470 41.81 -11.92 16.54
C PRO A 470 40.62 -12.79 16.91
N ARG A 471 40.55 -14.00 16.34
CA ARG A 471 39.40 -14.90 16.51
C ARG A 471 39.12 -15.25 17.97
N GLN A 472 40.18 -15.33 18.79
CA GLN A 472 40.06 -15.59 20.22
C GLN A 472 39.34 -14.45 20.94
N ASP A 473 39.75 -13.20 20.69
CA ASP A 473 39.13 -12.01 21.30
C ASP A 473 37.67 -11.85 20.86
N LEU A 474 37.41 -12.05 19.57
CA LEU A 474 36.07 -11.97 19.00
C LEU A 474 35.13 -13.04 19.58
N ASN A 475 35.62 -14.27 19.76
CA ASN A 475 34.86 -15.32 20.44
C ASN A 475 34.60 -14.98 21.91
N LEU A 476 35.58 -14.40 22.62
CA LEU A 476 35.39 -13.97 24.01
C LEU A 476 34.33 -12.86 24.13
N ALA A 477 34.35 -11.87 23.24
CA ALA A 477 33.35 -10.81 23.21
C ALA A 477 31.95 -11.37 22.89
N THR A 478 31.84 -12.23 21.88
CA THR A 478 30.59 -12.91 21.49
C THR A 478 30.01 -13.73 22.65
N GLU A 479 30.83 -14.55 23.30
CA GLU A 479 30.38 -15.37 24.44
C GLU A 479 29.97 -14.52 25.65
N GLN A 480 30.67 -13.42 25.90
CA GLN A 480 30.26 -12.48 26.96
C GLN A 480 28.90 -11.85 26.68
N ILE A 481 28.67 -11.35 25.46
CA ILE A 481 27.38 -10.78 25.05
C ILE A 481 26.28 -11.83 25.20
N LYS A 482 26.50 -13.04 24.66
CA LYS A 482 25.54 -14.15 24.70
C LYS A 482 25.19 -14.55 26.13
N GLN A 483 26.18 -14.78 26.98
CA GLN A 483 25.95 -15.21 28.36
C GLN A 483 25.27 -14.12 29.17
N LYS A 484 25.68 -12.85 28.99
CA LYS A 484 25.17 -11.75 29.78
C LYS A 484 23.71 -11.42 29.45
N LEU A 485 23.35 -11.45 28.16
CA LEU A 485 21.99 -11.18 27.71
C LEU A 485 21.11 -12.42 27.63
N GLY A 486 21.68 -13.62 27.79
CA GLY A 486 20.98 -14.89 27.59
C GLY A 486 20.50 -15.05 26.15
N ILE A 487 21.37 -14.76 25.17
CA ILE A 487 21.02 -14.81 23.74
C ILE A 487 20.72 -16.25 23.33
N GLU A 488 19.53 -16.45 22.79
CA GLU A 488 19.04 -17.71 22.23
C GLU A 488 19.16 -17.70 20.68
N THR A 489 19.11 -18.85 20.03
CA THR A 489 18.96 -18.90 18.57
C THR A 489 17.58 -18.36 18.19
N TYR A 490 17.54 -17.44 17.22
CA TYR A 490 16.36 -16.64 16.86
C TYR A 490 15.79 -15.85 18.04
N ASP A 491 16.67 -15.28 18.88
CA ASP A 491 16.27 -14.46 20.03
C ASP A 491 15.25 -13.39 19.61
N PRO A 492 14.05 -13.39 20.21
CA PRO A 492 12.95 -12.53 19.76
C PRO A 492 13.31 -11.05 19.80
N ARG A 493 14.20 -10.61 20.70
CA ARG A 493 14.55 -9.18 20.84
C ARG A 493 15.26 -8.62 19.61
N TYR A 494 15.95 -9.48 18.85
CA TYR A 494 16.85 -9.06 17.76
C TYR A 494 16.66 -9.87 16.47
N CYS A 495 15.60 -10.67 16.38
CA CYS A 495 15.29 -11.46 15.20
C CYS A 495 14.84 -10.55 14.04
N ASN A 496 15.38 -10.77 12.84
CA ASN A 496 14.94 -10.09 11.61
C ASN A 496 14.02 -10.99 10.77
N GLU A 497 13.55 -10.47 9.63
CA GLU A 497 12.65 -11.23 8.74
C GLU A 497 13.29 -12.51 8.20
N GLU A 498 14.56 -12.47 7.81
CA GLU A 498 15.35 -13.65 7.43
C GLU A 498 15.36 -14.71 8.54
N GLY A 499 15.59 -14.29 9.80
CA GLY A 499 15.53 -15.18 10.96
C GLY A 499 14.16 -15.84 11.11
N PHE A 500 13.08 -15.09 10.95
CA PHE A 500 11.72 -15.65 10.95
C PHE A 500 11.47 -16.63 9.80
N LEU A 501 11.96 -16.33 8.60
CA LEU A 501 11.87 -17.24 7.45
C LEU A 501 12.63 -18.55 7.73
N MET A 502 13.82 -18.46 8.33
CA MET A 502 14.63 -19.62 8.73
C MET A 502 13.97 -20.46 9.82
N MET A 503 13.24 -19.81 10.74
CA MET A 503 12.49 -20.51 11.79
C MET A 503 11.45 -21.48 11.23
N MET A 504 10.84 -21.19 10.08
CA MET A 504 9.82 -22.07 9.48
C MET A 504 10.37 -23.43 9.02
N PHE A 505 11.66 -23.51 8.68
CA PHE A 505 12.24 -24.67 8.01
C PHE A 505 13.40 -25.32 8.75
N SER A 506 13.94 -24.68 9.79
CA SER A 506 14.98 -25.31 10.58
C SER A 506 14.42 -26.57 11.28
N LYS A 507 14.92 -27.74 10.87
CA LYS A 507 14.74 -28.98 11.65
C LYS A 507 15.55 -28.77 12.93
N LYS A 508 14.99 -29.12 14.09
CA LYS A 508 15.80 -29.24 15.31
C LYS A 508 17.04 -30.09 15.00
N LEU A 509 18.21 -29.54 15.31
CA LEU A 509 19.40 -30.32 15.63
C LEU A 509 19.16 -31.09 16.94
#